data_AF-A0A318L756-F1
#
_entry.id   AF-A0A318L756-F1
#
_cell.length_a   1.000
_cell.length_b   1.000
_cell.length_c   1.000
_cell.angle_alpha   90.00
_cell.angle_beta   90.00
_cell.angle_gamma   90.00
#
_symmetry.space_group_name_H-M   'P 1'
#
loop_
_entity.id
_entity.type
_entity.pdbx_description
1 polymer ?
#
loop_
_entity_poly.entity_id
_entity_poly.type
_entity_poly.pdbx_seq_one_letter_code
_entity_poly.pdbx_strand_id
1 'polypeptide(L)'
;MPTKFFESEENKMEKPKAYTMLFSKIYPLYVNKAVKKGRTQDEVNEILFWLTGYNEDTLQQQINSEVDLETFFNQAPHFNPNAVLIKGSICGCRVEEIEDDVLRKIRYLDKLVDELAKGKSMTTILRKE
;
A
#
# COMPACT_ATOMS: atom_id res chain seq x y z
N MET A 1 -40.57 24.22 26.09
CA MET A 1 -40.50 23.48 24.82
C MET A 1 -39.02 23.33 24.48
N PRO A 2 -38.35 22.21 24.84
CA PRO A 2 -36.96 22.01 24.48
C PRO A 2 -36.87 21.31 23.11
N THR A 3 -36.24 22.01 22.18
CA THR A 3 -35.81 21.53 20.87
C THR A 3 -34.84 20.35 21.05
N LYS A 4 -35.24 19.14 20.64
CA LYS A 4 -34.29 18.02 20.51
C LYS A 4 -33.44 18.27 19.28
N PHE A 5 -32.18 18.65 19.52
CA PHE A 5 -31.11 18.57 18.54
C PHE A 5 -31.04 17.13 18.02
N PHE A 6 -31.13 16.97 16.71
CA PHE A 6 -30.68 15.76 16.02
C PHE A 6 -29.15 15.77 16.12
N GLU A 7 -28.60 15.07 17.11
CA GLU A 7 -27.20 14.67 17.06
C GLU A 7 -27.10 13.52 16.06
N SER A 8 -26.57 13.86 14.89
CA SER A 8 -26.10 12.89 13.90
C SER A 8 -25.02 12.04 14.56
N GLU A 9 -25.36 10.79 14.88
CA GLU A 9 -24.37 9.76 15.16
C GLU A 9 -23.60 9.47 13.88
N GLU A 10 -22.52 10.24 13.68
CA GLU A 10 -21.44 9.86 12.78
C GLU A 10 -20.84 8.55 13.30
N ASN A 11 -21.24 7.47 12.64
CA ASN A 11 -20.65 6.14 12.77
C ASN A 11 -19.14 6.28 12.51
N LYS A 12 -18.35 6.42 13.58
CA LYS A 12 -16.89 6.31 13.54
C LYS A 12 -16.58 4.89 13.08
N MET A 13 -16.47 4.68 11.76
CA MET A 13 -15.76 3.54 11.22
C MET A 13 -14.35 3.59 11.79
N GLU A 14 -14.06 2.74 12.78
CA GLU A 14 -12.69 2.57 13.26
C GLU A 14 -11.83 2.22 12.05
N LYS A 15 -10.88 3.11 11.75
CA LYS A 15 -9.96 2.91 10.63
C LYS A 15 -9.31 1.53 10.77
N PRO A 16 -9.27 0.71 9.71
CA PRO A 16 -8.66 -0.61 9.77
C PRO A 16 -7.25 -0.51 10.36
N LYS A 17 -6.87 -1.42 11.27
CA LYS A 17 -5.59 -1.38 11.99
C LYS A 17 -4.36 -1.25 11.07
N ALA A 18 -4.48 -1.60 9.80
CA ALA A 18 -3.44 -1.41 8.81
C ALA A 18 -3.07 0.07 8.58
N TYR A 19 -3.98 1.02 8.82
CA TYR A 19 -3.81 2.43 8.44
C TYR A 19 -2.83 3.12 9.35
N THR A 20 -2.86 2.74 10.63
CA THR A 20 -2.06 3.34 11.71
C THR A 20 -0.72 2.64 11.89
N MET A 21 -0.42 1.60 11.10
CA MET A 21 0.90 0.97 11.14
C MET A 21 1.93 1.87 10.48
N LEU A 22 3.05 2.07 11.18
CA LEU A 22 4.16 2.89 10.67
C LEU A 22 4.79 2.22 9.45
N PHE A 23 4.92 2.96 8.35
CA PHE A 23 5.56 2.47 7.14
C PHE A 23 7.00 2.01 7.40
N SER A 24 7.73 2.70 8.28
CA SER A 24 9.09 2.35 8.71
C SER A 24 9.19 0.95 9.34
N LYS A 25 8.11 0.44 9.95
CA LYS A 25 8.04 -0.92 10.50
C LYS A 25 7.58 -1.95 9.46
N ILE A 26 6.79 -1.53 8.48
CA ILE A 26 6.24 -2.41 7.45
C ILE A 26 7.24 -2.64 6.31
N TYR A 27 7.96 -1.60 5.89
CA TYR A 27 8.93 -1.68 4.79
C TYR A 27 9.98 -2.80 4.98
N PRO A 28 10.63 -2.95 6.15
CA PRO A 28 11.55 -4.06 6.39
C PRO A 28 10.90 -5.45 6.27
N LEU A 29 9.60 -5.57 6.54
CA LEU A 29 8.87 -6.84 6.40
C LEU A 29 8.72 -7.24 4.93
N TYR A 30 8.46 -6.26 4.05
CA TYR A 30 8.41 -6.50 2.60
C TYR A 30 9.78 -6.90 2.06
N VAL A 31 10.83 -6.16 2.42
CA VAL A 31 12.22 -6.47 2.03
C VAL A 31 12.60 -7.87 2.51
N ASN A 32 12.36 -8.19 3.79
CA ASN A 32 12.65 -9.50 4.34
C ASN A 32 11.88 -10.63 3.65
N LYS A 33 10.61 -10.40 3.28
CA LYS A 33 9.79 -11.37 2.52
C LYS A 33 10.41 -11.65 1.15
N ALA A 34 10.85 -10.62 0.44
CA ALA A 34 11.50 -10.74 -0.86
C ALA A 34 12.87 -11.44 -0.74
N VAL A 35 13.73 -11.00 0.18
CA VAL A 35 15.07 -11.58 0.39
C VAL A 35 15.02 -13.06 0.76
N LYS A 36 14.07 -13.48 1.61
CA LYS A 36 13.83 -14.89 1.94
C LYS A 36 13.47 -15.76 0.72
N LYS A 37 13.14 -15.15 -0.41
CA LYS A 37 12.78 -15.80 -1.68
C LYS A 37 13.83 -15.58 -2.77
N GLY A 38 15.03 -15.12 -2.41
CA GLY A 38 16.13 -14.89 -3.34
C GLY A 38 15.96 -13.62 -4.19
N ARG A 39 15.14 -12.67 -3.72
CA ARG A 39 14.93 -11.36 -4.33
C ARG A 39 15.71 -10.29 -3.56
N THR A 40 15.74 -9.07 -4.09
CA THR A 40 16.54 -7.96 -3.56
C THR A 40 15.67 -6.87 -2.95
N GLN A 41 16.30 -6.01 -2.13
CA GLN A 41 15.68 -4.78 -1.67
C GLN A 41 15.36 -3.84 -2.83
N ASP A 42 16.25 -3.76 -3.83
CA ASP A 42 16.08 -2.88 -4.98
C ASP A 42 14.83 -3.24 -5.80
N GLU A 43 14.50 -4.53 -5.94
CA GLU A 43 13.25 -4.96 -6.59
C GLU A 43 12.00 -4.51 -5.79
N VAL A 44 12.08 -4.47 -4.46
CA VAL A 44 10.98 -3.93 -3.63
C VAL A 44 10.87 -2.42 -3.78
N ASN A 45 12.00 -1.72 -3.84
CA ASN A 45 12.05 -0.29 -4.10
C ASN A 45 11.49 0.05 -5.48
N GLU A 46 11.84 -0.73 -6.51
CA GLU A 46 11.30 -0.57 -7.87
C GLU A 46 9.77 -0.68 -7.89
N ILE A 47 9.20 -1.65 -7.16
CA ILE A 47 7.75 -1.78 -6.97
C ILE A 47 7.16 -0.54 -6.31
N LEU A 48 7.78 -0.05 -5.23
CA LEU A 48 7.31 1.12 -4.50
C LEU A 48 7.35 2.37 -5.39
N PHE A 49 8.46 2.61 -6.07
CA PHE A 49 8.63 3.74 -6.98
C PHE A 49 7.64 3.69 -8.13
N TRP A 50 7.47 2.52 -8.75
CA TRP A 50 6.49 2.34 -9.81
C TRP A 50 5.07 2.59 -9.31
N LEU A 51 4.70 2.14 -8.10
CA LEU A 51 3.34 2.26 -7.58
C LEU A 51 2.99 3.67 -7.09
N THR A 52 3.92 4.34 -6.42
CA THR A 52 3.66 5.56 -5.65
C THR A 52 4.27 6.83 -6.27
N GLY A 53 5.24 6.67 -7.17
CA GLY A 53 6.01 7.79 -7.72
C GLY A 53 7.08 8.33 -6.76
N TYR A 54 7.32 7.70 -5.61
CA TYR A 54 8.49 8.00 -4.79
C TYR A 54 9.78 7.66 -5.55
N ASN A 55 10.86 8.29 -5.12
CA ASN A 55 12.23 7.93 -5.47
C ASN A 55 12.99 7.53 -4.19
N GLU A 56 14.27 7.21 -4.30
CA GLU A 56 15.09 6.77 -3.17
C GLU A 56 15.09 7.79 -2.01
N ASP A 57 15.36 9.06 -2.30
CA ASP A 57 15.42 10.12 -1.29
C ASP A 57 14.08 10.31 -0.56
N THR A 58 13.00 10.40 -1.32
CA THR A 58 11.65 10.62 -0.77
C THR A 58 11.12 9.39 -0.04
N LEU A 59 11.43 8.17 -0.51
CA LEU A 59 11.11 6.95 0.22
C LEU A 59 11.85 6.91 1.56
N GLN A 60 13.13 7.25 1.57
CA GLN A 60 13.93 7.29 2.79
C GLN A 60 13.42 8.37 3.76
N GLN A 61 12.97 9.52 3.26
CA GLN A 61 12.30 10.54 4.08
C GLN A 61 11.05 9.97 4.75
N GLN A 62 10.18 9.29 4.02
CA GLN A 62 8.96 8.68 4.59
C GLN A 62 9.30 7.62 5.68
N ILE A 63 10.36 6.84 5.49
CA ILE A 63 10.85 5.88 6.49
C ILE A 63 11.34 6.62 7.74
N ASN A 64 12.14 7.68 7.57
CA ASN A 64 12.71 8.45 8.69
C ASN A 64 11.66 9.27 9.45
N SER A 65 10.62 9.74 8.77
CA SER A 65 9.52 10.51 9.36
C SER A 65 8.52 9.64 10.13
N GLU A 66 8.69 8.31 10.12
CA GLU A 66 7.80 7.35 10.78
C GLU A 66 6.32 7.60 10.45
N VAL A 67 6.00 7.88 9.19
CA VAL A 67 4.61 8.09 8.79
C VAL A 67 3.82 6.78 8.87
N ASP A 68 2.51 6.89 9.11
CA ASP A 68 1.60 5.75 8.99
C ASP A 68 1.30 5.42 7.51
N LEU A 69 0.74 4.23 7.26
CA LEU A 69 0.47 3.76 5.90
C LEU A 69 -0.54 4.64 5.15
N GLU A 70 -1.54 5.16 5.86
CA GLU A 70 -2.51 6.09 5.28
C GLU A 70 -1.81 7.36 4.76
N THR A 71 -0.98 7.98 5.59
CA THR A 71 -0.20 9.16 5.25
C THR A 71 0.79 8.87 4.13
N PHE A 72 1.49 7.73 4.18
CA PHE A 72 2.43 7.31 3.14
C PHE A 72 1.79 7.27 1.75
N PHE A 73 0.60 6.67 1.64
CA PHE A 73 -0.11 6.56 0.36
C PHE A 73 -0.84 7.83 -0.06
N ASN A 74 -1.20 8.71 0.89
CA ASN A 74 -1.79 10.01 0.60
C ASN A 74 -0.74 11.05 0.18
N GLN A 75 0.51 10.92 0.63
CA GLN A 75 1.64 11.77 0.24
C GLN A 75 2.38 11.27 -1.01
N ALA A 76 1.95 10.14 -1.58
CA ALA A 76 2.52 9.57 -2.80
C ALA A 76 2.49 10.62 -3.94
N PRO A 77 3.65 11.03 -4.50
CA PRO A 77 3.73 12.12 -5.48
C PRO A 77 2.91 11.86 -6.75
N HIS A 78 2.93 10.62 -7.22
CA HIS A 78 2.24 10.23 -8.43
C HIS A 78 1.88 8.75 -8.37
N PHE A 79 0.70 8.46 -7.81
CA PHE A 79 0.19 7.10 -7.77
C PHE A 79 -0.09 6.60 -9.19
N ASN A 80 0.41 5.40 -9.52
CA ASN A 80 0.41 4.93 -10.89
C ASN A 80 -1.00 4.62 -11.41
N PRO A 81 -1.44 5.19 -12.55
CA PRO A 81 -2.75 4.88 -13.13
C PRO A 81 -2.90 3.41 -13.49
N ASN A 82 -1.81 2.72 -13.83
CA ASN A 82 -1.81 1.29 -14.16
C ASN A 82 -2.01 0.39 -12.94
N ALA A 83 -2.04 0.93 -11.72
CA ALA A 83 -2.36 0.16 -10.52
C ALA A 83 -3.75 -0.49 -10.59
N VAL A 84 -4.69 0.09 -11.34
CA VAL A 84 -6.03 -0.51 -11.57
C VAL A 84 -5.99 -1.84 -12.32
N LEU A 85 -4.88 -2.14 -13.01
CA LEU A 85 -4.65 -3.42 -13.68
C LEU A 85 -4.26 -4.54 -12.71
N ILE A 86 -3.95 -4.19 -11.46
CA ILE A 86 -3.64 -5.16 -10.40
C ILE A 86 -4.95 -5.82 -9.94
N LYS A 87 -5.24 -7.01 -10.46
CA LYS A 87 -6.49 -7.75 -10.21
C LYS A 87 -6.27 -9.11 -9.56
N GLY A 88 -7.28 -9.60 -8.85
CA GLY A 88 -7.36 -10.93 -8.24
C GLY A 88 -7.12 -10.90 -6.73
N SER A 89 -7.07 -12.07 -6.10
CA SER A 89 -7.08 -12.16 -4.63
C SER A 89 -5.72 -12.00 -3.96
N ILE A 90 -5.70 -11.37 -2.78
CA ILE A 90 -4.58 -11.29 -1.84
C ILE A 90 -5.14 -11.22 -0.41
N CYS A 91 -4.49 -11.89 0.55
CA CYS A 91 -4.92 -11.91 1.95
C CYS A 91 -6.41 -12.25 2.18
N GLY A 92 -7.00 -13.10 1.33
CA GLY A 92 -8.41 -13.52 1.42
C GLY A 92 -9.44 -12.57 0.81
N CYS A 93 -9.03 -11.44 0.22
CA CYS A 93 -9.93 -10.47 -0.43
C CYS A 93 -9.54 -10.26 -1.91
N ARG A 94 -10.50 -9.85 -2.76
CA ARG A 94 -10.24 -9.41 -4.15
C ARG A 94 -9.95 -7.92 -4.16
N VAL A 95 -8.82 -7.52 -4.73
CA VAL A 95 -8.37 -6.13 -4.62
C VAL A 95 -9.28 -5.18 -5.40
N GLU A 96 -9.85 -5.64 -6.50
CA GLU A 96 -10.81 -4.89 -7.32
C GLU A 96 -12.15 -4.61 -6.62
N GLU A 97 -12.50 -5.36 -5.57
CA GLU A 97 -13.75 -5.22 -4.82
C GLU A 97 -13.60 -4.37 -3.55
N ILE A 98 -12.38 -3.91 -3.23
CA ILE A 98 -12.13 -3.08 -2.05
C ILE A 98 -12.61 -1.65 -2.34
N GLU A 99 -13.63 -1.22 -1.59
CA GLU A 99 -14.21 0.12 -1.72
C GLU A 99 -13.30 1.21 -1.14
N ASP A 100 -12.60 0.92 -0.05
CA ASP A 100 -11.71 1.89 0.56
C ASP A 100 -10.40 2.04 -0.24
N ASP A 101 -10.13 3.26 -0.66
CA ASP A 101 -8.98 3.60 -1.49
C ASP A 101 -7.63 3.31 -0.83
N VAL A 102 -7.45 3.65 0.45
CA VAL A 102 -6.18 3.45 1.16
C VAL A 102 -5.94 1.96 1.37
N LEU A 103 -6.95 1.22 1.80
CA LEU A 103 -6.87 -0.22 1.96
C LEU A 103 -6.57 -0.90 0.63
N ARG A 104 -7.21 -0.45 -0.45
CA ARG A 104 -6.95 -0.95 -1.81
C ARG A 104 -5.51 -0.70 -2.23
N LYS A 105 -4.96 0.49 -2.00
CA LYS A 105 -3.54 0.82 -2.25
C LYS A 105 -2.58 -0.06 -1.45
N ILE A 106 -2.86 -0.30 -0.16
CA ILE A 106 -2.10 -1.23 0.67
C ILE A 106 -2.12 -2.64 0.05
N ARG A 107 -3.30 -3.12 -0.37
CA ARG A 107 -3.44 -4.44 -1.00
C ARG A 107 -2.79 -4.55 -2.38
N TYR A 108 -2.71 -3.46 -3.13
CA TYR A 108 -1.90 -3.43 -4.35
C TYR A 108 -0.43 -3.70 -4.03
N LEU A 109 0.15 -3.00 -3.05
CA LEU A 109 1.53 -3.22 -2.64
C LEU A 109 1.76 -4.66 -2.14
N ASP A 110 0.90 -5.15 -1.23
CA ASP A 110 0.98 -6.53 -0.72
C ASP A 110 1.04 -7.55 -1.86
N LYS A 111 0.20 -7.34 -2.88
CA LYS A 111 0.09 -8.22 -4.03
C LYS A 111 1.31 -8.18 -4.93
N LEU A 112 1.84 -7.00 -5.24
CA LEU A 112 3.05 -6.87 -6.06
C LEU A 112 4.25 -7.54 -5.38
N VAL A 113 4.42 -7.33 -4.07
CA VAL A 113 5.49 -7.98 -3.28
C VAL A 113 5.24 -9.48 -3.16
N ASP A 114 3.99 -9.94 -3.07
CA ASP A 114 3.66 -11.37 -3.09
C ASP A 114 4.00 -12.03 -4.43
N GLU A 115 3.73 -11.35 -5.54
CA GLU A 115 4.13 -11.80 -6.87
C GLU A 115 5.65 -11.88 -7.03
N LEU A 116 6.38 -10.90 -6.49
CA LEU A 116 7.84 -10.91 -6.42
C LEU A 116 8.36 -12.11 -5.62
N ALA A 117 7.79 -12.32 -4.44
CA ALA A 117 8.11 -13.45 -3.56
C ALA A 117 7.77 -14.83 -4.16
N LYS A 118 6.81 -14.88 -5.10
CA LYS A 118 6.46 -16.08 -5.89
C LYS A 118 7.36 -16.28 -7.11
N GLY A 119 8.33 -15.39 -7.34
CA GLY A 119 9.31 -15.52 -8.39
C GLY A 119 8.88 -14.95 -9.75
N LYS A 120 7.80 -14.15 -9.81
CA LYS A 120 7.45 -13.45 -11.07
C LYS A 120 8.53 -12.43 -11.45
N SER A 121 8.68 -12.17 -12.75
CA SER A 121 9.61 -11.15 -13.25
C SER A 121 9.09 -9.74 -12.99
N MET A 122 9.99 -8.75 -12.92
CA MET A 122 9.57 -7.36 -12.77
C MET A 122 8.72 -6.85 -13.93
N THR A 123 9.02 -7.28 -15.15
CA THR A 123 8.20 -6.99 -16.34
C THR A 123 6.76 -7.52 -16.23
N THR A 124 6.55 -8.62 -15.50
CA THR A 124 5.21 -9.15 -15.24
C THR A 124 4.54 -8.34 -14.14
N ILE A 125 5.28 -8.07 -13.05
CA ILE A 125 4.78 -7.41 -11.83
C ILE A 125 4.38 -5.96 -12.12
N LEU A 126 5.27 -5.19 -12.75
CA LEU A 126 5.03 -3.81 -13.17
C LEU A 126 4.16 -3.81 -14.43
N ARG A 127 2.86 -3.66 -14.23
CA ARG A 127 1.89 -3.67 -15.32
C ARG A 127 2.17 -2.48 -16.25
N LYS A 128 2.16 -2.73 -17.55
CA LYS A 128 2.26 -1.72 -18.60
C LYS A 128 0.98 -1.81 -19.43
N GLU A 129 0.51 -0.68 -19.93
CA GLU A 129 -0.52 -0.68 -20.99
C GLU A 129 0.04 -1.26 -22.29
#